data_AF-A0A918XRT4-F1
#
_entry.id   AF-A0A918XRT4-F1
#
_cell.length_a   1.000
_cell.length_b   1.000
_cell.length_c   1.000
_cell.angle_alpha   90.00
_cell.angle_beta   90.00
_cell.angle_gamma   90.00
#
_symmetry.space_group_name_H-M   'P 1'
#
loop_
_entity.id
_entity.type
_entity.pdbx_description
1 polymer ?
#
loop_
_entity_poly.entity_id
_entity_poly.type
_entity_poly.pdbx_seq_one_letter_code
_entity_poly.pdbx_strand_id
1 'polypeptide(L)'
;MPTPTVTHRRNTGQPYAALASAIRKRPQVIRWILAGPGATTAAILTMAAMPAWLPRGAAGVDNIVYPLVLAPLIWTVAFLYAVVEPNLPRGVALIAGAVVANGLVTILAAGGAFTGSVR
;
A
#
# COMPACT_ATOMS: atom_id res chain seq x y z
N MET A 1 -38.12 6.94 40.73
CA MET A 1 -37.87 6.14 39.50
C MET A 1 -36.49 6.54 38.97
N PRO A 2 -35.44 5.72 39.09
CA PRO A 2 -34.10 6.11 38.63
C PRO A 2 -34.03 6.08 37.10
N THR A 3 -33.60 7.19 36.51
CA THR A 3 -33.37 7.35 35.07
C THR A 3 -32.26 6.41 34.61
N PRO A 4 -32.44 5.61 33.56
CA PRO A 4 -31.37 4.79 33.02
C PRO A 4 -30.29 5.70 32.40
N THR A 5 -29.13 5.76 33.06
CA THR A 5 -27.92 6.40 32.53
C THR A 5 -27.46 5.58 31.32
N VAL A 6 -27.74 6.08 30.12
CA VAL A 6 -27.22 5.50 28.87
C VAL A 6 -25.71 5.67 28.87
N THR A 7 -24.99 4.64 29.29
CA THR A 7 -23.54 4.55 29.16
C THR A 7 -23.20 4.47 27.67
N HIS A 8 -22.76 5.61 27.14
CA HIS A 8 -22.35 5.78 25.75
C HIS A 8 -21.29 4.72 25.38
N ARG A 9 -21.73 3.67 24.68
CA ARG A 9 -20.89 2.58 24.16
C ARG A 9 -19.71 3.20 23.41
N ARG A 10 -18.49 2.92 23.87
CA ARG A 10 -17.27 3.42 23.23
C ARG A 10 -17.15 2.73 21.86
N ASN A 11 -17.47 3.50 20.83
CA ASN A 11 -17.62 3.07 19.44
C ASN A 11 -16.28 2.55 18.88
N THR A 12 -16.27 1.32 18.38
CA THR A 12 -15.16 0.68 17.65
C THR A 12 -14.69 1.45 16.40
N GLY A 13 -15.42 2.49 15.96
CA GLY A 13 -15.04 3.41 14.87
C GLY A 13 -14.16 4.61 15.28
N GLN A 14 -13.86 4.80 16.56
CA GLN A 14 -13.03 5.91 17.06
C GLN A 14 -11.63 6.02 16.43
N PRO A 15 -10.83 4.95 16.27
CA PRO A 15 -9.48 5.08 15.73
C PRO A 15 -9.47 5.54 14.26
N TYR A 16 -10.40 5.05 13.45
CA TYR A 16 -10.55 5.48 12.05
C TYR A 16 -10.95 6.96 11.95
N ALA A 17 -11.92 7.39 12.76
CA ALA A 17 -12.38 8.77 12.78
C ALA A 17 -11.27 9.74 13.23
N ALA A 18 -10.49 9.36 14.24
CA ALA A 18 -9.34 10.14 14.72
C ALA A 18 -8.25 10.26 13.65
N LEU A 19 -7.88 9.16 12.99
CA LEU A 19 -6.90 9.15 11.90
C LEU A 19 -7.36 10.00 10.71
N ALA A 20 -8.61 9.85 10.28
CA ALA A 20 -9.18 10.64 9.19
C ALA A 20 -9.21 12.14 9.54
N SER A 21 -9.43 12.50 10.81
CA SER A 21 -9.32 13.88 11.26
C SER A 21 -7.88 14.42 11.20
N ALA A 22 -6.90 13.61 11.60
CA ALA A 22 -5.48 13.98 11.57
C ALA A 22 -4.96 14.18 10.14
N ILE A 23 -5.37 13.30 9.21
CA ILE A 23 -5.04 13.40 7.78
C ILE A 23 -5.57 14.72 7.20
N ARG A 24 -6.82 15.08 7.54
CA ARG A 24 -7.45 16.33 7.06
C ARG A 24 -6.81 17.60 7.60
N LYS A 25 -6.12 17.56 8.76
CA LYS A 25 -5.43 18.73 9.33
C LYS A 25 -4.21 19.17 8.52
N ARG A 26 -3.56 18.27 7.76
CA ARG A 26 -2.32 18.58 7.01
C ARG A 26 -2.38 18.05 5.57
N PRO A 27 -3.33 18.52 4.75
CA PRO A 27 -3.62 17.91 3.45
C PRO A 27 -2.45 17.98 2.47
N GLN A 28 -1.70 19.09 2.47
CA GLN A 28 -0.55 19.28 1.58
C GLN A 28 0.61 18.33 1.91
N VAL A 29 0.95 18.18 3.20
CA VAL A 29 2.02 17.28 3.66
C VAL A 29 1.68 15.82 3.37
N ILE A 30 0.42 15.43 3.64
CA ILE A 30 -0.07 14.07 3.32
C ILE A 30 0.08 13.78 1.83
N ARG A 31 -0.34 14.72 0.97
CA ARG A 31 -0.22 14.57 -0.49
C ARG A 31 1.24 14.47 -0.94
N TRP A 32 2.12 15.30 -0.38
CA TRP A 32 3.56 15.24 -0.70
C TRP A 32 4.18 13.89 -0.34
N ILE A 33 3.83 13.34 0.83
CA ILE A 33 4.30 12.02 1.28
C ILE A 33 3.70 10.90 0.42
N LEU A 34 2.40 10.98 0.08
CA LEU A 34 1.75 9.99 -0.76
C LEU A 34 2.31 9.97 -2.19
N ALA A 35 2.44 11.14 -2.82
CA ALA A 35 2.88 11.25 -4.21
C ALA A 35 4.39 10.96 -4.35
N GLY A 36 5.22 11.36 -3.38
CA GLY A 36 6.65 11.08 -3.44
C GLY A 36 6.98 9.69 -2.88
N PRO A 37 7.39 9.59 -1.60
CA PRO A 37 7.84 8.32 -1.01
C PRO A 37 6.82 7.18 -1.08
N GLY A 38 5.53 7.48 -0.90
CA GLY A 38 4.45 6.48 -0.88
C GLY A 38 4.30 5.76 -2.23
N ALA A 39 4.12 6.52 -3.31
CA ALA A 39 3.99 5.99 -4.66
C ALA A 39 5.26 5.23 -5.09
N THR A 40 6.44 5.75 -4.78
CA THR A 40 7.72 5.09 -5.08
C THR A 40 7.84 3.75 -4.37
N THR A 41 7.50 3.69 -3.08
CA THR A 41 7.53 2.44 -2.30
C THR A 41 6.54 1.43 -2.86
N ALA A 42 5.32 1.85 -3.21
CA ALA A 42 4.32 0.99 -3.82
C ALA A 42 4.81 0.39 -5.15
N ALA A 43 5.44 1.19 -6.01
CA ALA A 43 5.99 0.72 -7.28
C ALA A 43 7.13 -0.29 -7.07
N ILE A 44 8.09 0.01 -6.19
CA ILE A 44 9.22 -0.88 -5.89
C ILE A 44 8.73 -2.22 -5.33
N LEU A 45 7.80 -2.20 -4.38
CA LEU A 45 7.26 -3.43 -3.81
C LEU A 45 6.46 -4.23 -4.83
N THR A 46 5.75 -3.57 -5.74
CA THR A 46 5.04 -4.29 -6.81
C THR A 46 6.03 -4.97 -7.76
N MET A 47 7.13 -4.31 -8.12
CA MET A 47 8.22 -4.94 -8.89
C MET A 47 8.82 -6.12 -8.12
N ALA A 48 9.12 -5.95 -6.83
CA ALA A 48 9.71 -6.98 -5.99
C ALA A 48 8.77 -8.18 -5.79
N ALA A 49 7.46 -7.96 -5.84
CA ALA A 49 6.47 -9.01 -5.79
C ALA A 49 6.37 -9.80 -7.11
N MET A 50 6.68 -9.20 -8.27
CA MET A 50 6.56 -9.82 -9.62
C MET A 50 7.04 -11.28 -9.73
N PRO A 51 8.23 -11.65 -9.22
CA PRO A 51 8.70 -13.03 -9.29
C PRO A 51 7.80 -14.06 -8.61
N ALA A 52 6.90 -13.65 -7.70
CA ALA A 52 5.99 -14.56 -6.99
C ALA A 52 4.78 -15.00 -7.84
N TRP A 53 4.41 -14.24 -8.87
CA TRP A 53 3.19 -14.41 -9.67
C TRP A 53 3.46 -14.49 -11.17
N LEU A 54 4.66 -14.11 -11.62
CA LEU A 54 5.09 -14.28 -13.00
C LEU A 54 5.75 -15.66 -13.20
N PRO A 55 5.34 -16.44 -14.22
CA PRO A 55 5.99 -17.71 -14.51
C PRO A 55 7.46 -17.50 -14.88
N ARG A 56 8.32 -18.44 -14.46
CA ARG A 56 9.71 -18.51 -14.92
C ARG A 56 9.67 -18.69 -16.44
N GLY A 57 10.35 -17.83 -17.19
CA GLY A 57 10.46 -18.04 -18.62
C GLY A 57 11.61 -19.01 -18.95
N ALA A 58 11.84 -19.17 -20.24
CA ALA A 58 12.68 -20.25 -20.76
C ALA A 58 14.19 -20.00 -20.64
N ALA A 59 14.62 -18.78 -20.27
CA ALA A 59 16.03 -18.38 -20.37
C ALA A 59 16.72 -18.08 -19.01
N GLY A 60 16.02 -18.14 -17.88
CA GLY A 60 16.61 -17.86 -16.56
C GLY A 60 16.87 -16.38 -16.28
N VAL A 61 16.70 -15.52 -17.28
CA VAL A 61 16.58 -14.05 -17.15
C VAL A 61 15.32 -13.65 -17.89
N ASP A 62 14.17 -13.91 -17.29
CA ASP A 62 12.90 -13.61 -17.93
C ASP A 62 12.31 -12.33 -17.38
N ASN A 63 11.68 -11.58 -18.30
CA ASN A 63 10.69 -10.57 -18.00
C ASN A 63 11.20 -9.24 -17.41
N ILE A 64 12.49 -8.85 -17.55
CA ILE A 64 13.01 -7.52 -17.11
C ILE A 64 12.22 -6.33 -17.69
N VAL A 65 11.66 -6.51 -18.88
CA VAL A 65 10.80 -5.50 -19.54
C VAL A 65 9.56 -5.19 -18.69
N TYR A 66 8.98 -6.16 -17.99
CA TYR A 66 7.79 -5.96 -17.18
C TYR A 66 8.02 -5.03 -15.99
N PRO A 67 9.00 -5.23 -15.08
CA PRO A 67 9.33 -4.25 -14.06
C PRO A 67 9.74 -2.92 -14.69
N LEU A 68 10.52 -2.91 -15.77
CA LEU A 68 10.98 -1.67 -16.40
C LEU A 68 9.82 -0.79 -16.89
N VAL A 69 8.76 -1.38 -17.44
CA VAL A 69 7.57 -0.65 -17.92
C VAL A 69 6.53 -0.45 -16.82
N LEU A 70 6.28 -1.46 -15.98
CA LEU A 70 5.25 -1.41 -14.94
C LEU A 70 5.63 -0.50 -13.78
N ALA A 71 6.92 -0.40 -13.44
CA ALA A 71 7.36 0.48 -12.36
C ALA A 71 6.97 1.95 -12.59
N PRO A 72 7.33 2.59 -13.72
CA PRO A 72 6.88 3.95 -13.99
C PRO A 72 5.37 4.00 -14.16
N LEU A 73 4.71 2.99 -14.76
CA LEU A 73 3.26 3.01 -14.94
C LEU A 73 2.50 3.01 -13.60
N ILE A 74 2.85 2.08 -12.70
CA ILE A 74 2.24 1.95 -11.37
C ILE A 74 2.55 3.19 -10.54
N TRP A 75 3.79 3.66 -10.59
CA TRP A 75 4.17 4.90 -9.93
C TRP A 75 3.36 6.09 -10.43
N THR A 76 3.24 6.27 -11.75
CA THR A 76 2.48 7.37 -12.35
C THR A 76 1.01 7.29 -11.97
N VAL A 77 0.40 6.12 -11.99
CA VAL A 77 -0.99 5.94 -11.56
C VAL A 77 -1.15 6.29 -10.08
N ALA A 78 -0.27 5.78 -9.21
CA ALA A 78 -0.32 6.08 -7.77
C ALA A 78 -0.06 7.56 -7.47
N PHE A 79 0.87 8.19 -8.18
CA PHE A 79 1.21 9.61 -8.10
C PHE A 79 0.03 10.48 -8.54
N LEU A 80 -0.52 10.24 -9.73
CA LEU A 80 -1.66 10.99 -10.25
C LEU A 80 -2.87 10.80 -9.34
N TYR A 81 -3.09 9.58 -8.85
CA TYR A 81 -4.14 9.30 -7.88
C TYR A 81 -3.96 10.12 -6.59
N ALA A 82 -2.75 10.19 -6.03
CA ALA A 82 -2.45 11.00 -4.85
C ALA A 82 -2.68 12.51 -5.06
N VAL A 83 -2.46 13.02 -6.27
CA VAL A 83 -2.63 14.44 -6.62
C VAL A 83 -4.10 14.78 -6.88
N VAL A 84 -4.81 13.94 -7.63
CA VAL A 84 -6.19 14.20 -8.07
C VAL A 84 -7.22 13.87 -7.00
N GLU A 85 -6.94 12.90 -6.12
CA GLU A 85 -7.93 12.40 -5.15
C GLU A 85 -8.40 13.50 -4.16
N PRO A 86 -9.70 13.83 -4.14
CA PRO A 86 -10.25 14.78 -3.20
C PRO A 86 -10.43 14.19 -1.79
N ASN A 87 -10.62 12.87 -1.66
CA ASN A 87 -10.77 12.20 -0.37
C ASN A 87 -9.44 11.64 0.13
N LEU A 88 -8.67 12.47 0.83
CA LEU A 88 -7.33 12.11 1.33
C LEU A 88 -7.29 10.82 2.18
N PRO A 89 -8.21 10.57 3.14
CA PRO A 89 -8.25 9.30 3.87
C PRO A 89 -8.37 8.07 2.97
N ARG A 90 -9.16 8.16 1.89
CA ARG A 90 -9.27 7.09 0.89
C ARG A 90 -7.96 6.89 0.14
N GLY A 91 -7.33 7.99 -0.28
CA GLY A 91 -6.02 7.98 -0.92
C GLY A 91 -4.96 7.27 -0.06
N VAL A 92 -4.89 7.65 1.22
CA VAL A 92 -3.98 7.03 2.21
C VAL A 92 -4.26 5.53 2.35
N ALA A 93 -5.53 5.14 2.48
CA ALA A 93 -5.90 3.74 2.63
C ALA A 93 -5.49 2.88 1.41
N LEU A 94 -5.67 3.40 0.19
CA LEU A 94 -5.33 2.67 -1.02
C LEU A 94 -3.82 2.53 -1.24
N ILE A 95 -3.06 3.61 -1.07
CA ILE A 95 -1.60 3.55 -1.24
C ILE A 95 -0.96 2.71 -0.11
N ALA A 96 -1.40 2.90 1.14
CA ALA A 96 -0.92 2.06 2.25
C ALA A 96 -1.31 0.59 2.06
N GLY A 97 -2.54 0.33 1.60
CA GLY A 97 -3.01 -1.03 1.29
C GLY A 97 -2.16 -1.69 0.21
N ALA A 98 -1.85 -0.97 -0.88
CA ALA A 98 -0.99 -1.47 -1.94
C ALA A 98 0.44 -1.77 -1.47
N VAL A 99 1.02 -0.90 -0.63
CA VAL A 99 2.33 -1.12 -0.01
C VAL A 99 2.32 -2.36 0.88
N VAL A 100 1.33 -2.50 1.76
CA VAL A 100 1.25 -3.66 2.68
C VAL A 100 1.03 -4.95 1.90
N ALA A 101 0.13 -4.97 0.92
CA ALA A 101 -0.16 -6.15 0.12
C ALA A 101 1.08 -6.63 -0.65
N ASN A 102 1.73 -5.74 -1.40
CA ASN A 102 2.92 -6.10 -2.18
C ASN A 102 4.13 -6.40 -1.28
N GLY A 103 4.29 -5.68 -0.16
CA GLY A 103 5.31 -5.96 0.84
C GLY A 103 5.16 -7.34 1.46
N LEU A 104 3.94 -7.74 1.83
CA LEU A 104 3.66 -9.06 2.35
C LEU A 104 3.98 -10.16 1.32
N VAL A 105 3.54 -10.00 0.07
CA VAL A 105 3.86 -10.96 -1.01
C VAL A 105 5.37 -11.08 -1.19
N THR A 106 6.09 -9.95 -1.19
CA THR A 106 7.56 -9.93 -1.32
C THR A 106 8.23 -10.67 -0.17
N ILE A 107 7.81 -10.43 1.07
CA ILE A 107 8.37 -11.11 2.26
C ILE A 107 8.10 -12.61 2.21
N LEU A 108 6.86 -13.01 1.87
CA LEU A 108 6.49 -14.43 1.79
C LEU A 108 7.25 -15.16 0.67
N ALA A 109 7.38 -14.53 -0.50
CA ALA A 109 8.15 -15.07 -1.62
C ALA A 109 9.64 -15.21 -1.27
N ALA A 110 10.23 -14.20 -0.63
CA ALA A 110 11.62 -14.25 -0.17
C ALA A 110 11.83 -15.31 0.93
N GLY A 111 10.89 -15.43 1.87
CA GLY A 111 10.94 -16.44 2.94
C GLY A 111 10.84 -17.87 2.42
N GLY A 112 9.98 -18.11 1.42
CA GLY A 112 9.88 -19.39 0.72
C GLY A 112 11.12 -19.75 -0.11
N ALA A 113 11.73 -18.74 -0.75
CA ALA A 113 12.98 -18.92 -1.48
C ALA A 113 14.16 -19.27 -0.55
N PHE A 114 14.24 -18.64 0.64
CA PHE A 114 15.27 -18.95 1.63
C PHE A 114 15.14 -20.36 2.22
N THR A 115 13.92 -20.82 2.50
CA THR A 115 13.67 -22.16 3.07
C THR A 115 13.84 -23.30 2.06
N GLY A 116 13.66 -23.05 0.76
CA GLY A 116 13.88 -24.04 -0.31
C GLY A 116 15.35 -24.34 -0.62
N SER A 117 16.29 -23.50 -0.18
CA SER A 117 17.73 -23.64 -0.48
C SER A 117 18.51 -24.58 0.45
N VAL A 118 17.85 -25.13 1.48
CA VAL A 118 18.46 -25.98 2.53
C VAL A 118 18.11 -27.47 2.31
N ARG A 119 17.69 -27.88 1.12
CA ARG A 119 17.41 -29.28 0.77
C ARG A 119 18.12 -29.70 -0.51
#